data_AF-X1EZ39-F1
#
_entry.id   AF-X1EZ39-F1
#
_cell.length_a   1.000
_cell.length_b   1.000
_cell.length_c   1.000
_cell.angle_alpha   90.00
_cell.angle_beta   90.00
_cell.angle_gamma   90.00
#
_symmetry.space_group_name_H-M   'P 1'
#
loop_
_entity.id
_entity.type
_entity.pdbx_description
1 polymer ?
#
loop_
_entity_poly.entity_id
_entity_poly.type
_entity_poly.pdbx_seq_one_letter_code
_entity_poly.pdbx_strand_id
1 'polypeptide(L)'
;MKGKIKTQLELGRFFALPVAVCAVLLGVALGGNWSWLSAMVALGAIFQMAFAHSFNTLLDYSWTGFDKGTEEERSRGKVYTKGQQTIAAGIMSPKGVLVNGLVYLAISAIFIGIVAWEVSPVIWVIWGVMALMTFGYSWGKLHWS
;
A
#
# COMPACT_ATOMS: atom_id res chain seq x y z
N MET A 1 5.51 -19.66 -13.10
CA MET A 1 5.99 -19.08 -11.83
C MET A 1 6.40 -17.62 -11.95
N LYS A 2 7.26 -17.23 -12.91
CA LYS A 2 7.70 -15.83 -13.10
C LYS A 2 6.54 -14.80 -13.18
N GLY A 3 5.47 -15.12 -13.92
CA GLY A 3 4.30 -14.25 -14.03
C GLY A 3 3.57 -14.01 -12.70
N LYS A 4 3.41 -15.05 -11.86
CA LYS A 4 2.73 -14.94 -10.57
C LYS A 4 3.52 -14.06 -9.58
N ILE A 5 4.84 -14.25 -9.50
CA ILE A 5 5.72 -13.44 -8.63
C ILE A 5 5.67 -11.98 -9.07
N LYS A 6 5.75 -11.74 -10.38
CA LYS A 6 5.65 -10.39 -10.94
C LYS A 6 4.35 -9.70 -10.52
N THR A 7 3.20 -10.37 -10.63
CA THR A 7 1.91 -9.80 -10.22
C THR A 7 1.86 -9.46 -8.72
N GLN A 8 2.44 -10.30 -7.86
CA GLN A 8 2.48 -10.03 -6.41
C GLN A 8 3.31 -8.77 -6.09
N LEU A 9 4.42 -8.57 -6.80
CA LEU A 9 5.27 -7.39 -6.66
C LEU A 9 4.62 -6.13 -7.26
N GLU A 10 3.97 -6.26 -8.42
CA GLU A 10 3.29 -5.14 -9.09
C GLU A 10 2.07 -4.64 -8.30
N LEU A 11 1.41 -5.49 -7.50
CA LEU A 11 0.36 -5.08 -6.56
C LEU A 11 0.85 -4.04 -5.54
N GLY A 12 2.09 -4.18 -5.07
CA GLY A 12 2.70 -3.23 -4.15
C GLY A 12 2.99 -1.87 -4.78
N ARG A 13 2.89 -1.76 -6.12
CA ARG A 13 3.15 -0.56 -6.92
C ARG A 13 4.43 0.14 -6.48
N PHE A 14 5.51 -0.62 -6.40
CA PHE A 14 6.77 -0.14 -5.82
C PHE A 14 7.43 1.01 -6.62
N PHE A 15 6.88 1.39 -7.78
CA PHE A 15 7.29 2.63 -8.48
C PHE A 15 6.81 3.91 -7.76
N ALA A 16 5.77 3.83 -6.93
CA ALA A 16 5.25 4.97 -6.15
C ALA A 16 6.04 5.20 -4.84
N LEU A 17 6.99 4.30 -4.53
CA LEU A 17 7.82 4.36 -3.32
C LEU A 17 8.68 5.61 -3.17
N PRO A 18 9.26 6.22 -4.24
CA PRO A 18 10.08 7.42 -4.05
C PRO A 18 9.31 8.53 -3.33
N VAL A 19 8.01 8.67 -3.59
CA VAL A 19 7.17 9.69 -2.93
C VAL A 19 7.04 9.41 -1.43
N ALA A 20 6.75 8.16 -1.06
CA ALA A 20 6.61 7.75 0.34
C ALA A 20 7.94 7.88 1.11
N VAL A 21 9.04 7.44 0.50
CA VAL A 21 10.38 7.52 1.10
C VAL A 21 10.80 8.98 1.25
N CYS A 22 10.60 9.83 0.24
CA CYS A 22 10.93 11.26 0.35
C CYS A 22 10.17 11.95 1.49
N ALA A 23 8.89 11.64 1.69
CA ALA A 23 8.12 12.18 2.81
C ALA A 23 8.67 11.74 4.17
N VAL A 24 9.02 10.46 4.31
CA VAL A 24 9.66 9.93 5.53
C VAL A 24 11.01 10.58 5.78
N LEU A 25 11.87 10.65 4.76
CA LEU A 25 13.21 11.24 4.88
C LEU A 25 13.15 12.73 5.18
N LEU A 26 12.15 13.45 4.66
CA LEU A 26 11.90 14.84 5.05
C LEU A 26 11.56 14.92 6.55
N GLY A 27 10.67 14.06 7.05
CA GLY A 27 10.35 13.98 8.48
C GLY A 27 11.58 13.67 9.35
N VAL A 28 12.42 12.73 8.92
CA VAL A 28 13.70 12.39 9.57
C VAL A 28 14.63 13.60 9.60
N ALA A 29 14.77 14.30 8.49
CA ALA A 29 15.64 15.48 8.37
C ALA A 29 15.17 16.60 9.28
N LEU A 30 13.86 16.90 9.30
CA LEU A 30 13.26 17.90 10.18
C LEU A 30 13.39 17.52 11.66
N GLY A 31 13.33 16.23 11.98
CA GLY A 31 13.55 15.72 13.32
C GLY A 31 15.04 15.66 13.73
N GLY A 32 15.99 15.93 12.82
CA GLY A 32 17.42 15.97 13.09
C GLY A 32 18.08 14.62 13.43
N ASN A 33 17.41 13.50 13.21
CA ASN A 33 17.83 12.18 13.70
C ASN A 33 18.12 11.20 12.55
N TRP A 34 19.28 11.38 11.92
CA TRP A 34 19.79 10.46 10.90
C TRP A 34 20.48 9.25 11.54
N SER A 35 19.89 8.07 11.39
CA SER A 35 20.47 6.81 11.87
C SER A 35 19.98 5.61 11.04
N TRP A 36 20.45 4.42 11.38
CA TRP A 36 19.95 3.18 10.78
C TRP A 36 18.44 2.98 11.04
N LEU A 37 17.89 3.57 12.12
CA LEU A 37 16.45 3.55 12.40
C LEU A 37 15.65 4.34 11.35
N SER A 38 16.23 5.39 10.76
CA SER A 38 15.62 6.14 9.66
C SER A 38 15.35 5.24 8.45
N ALA A 39 16.28 4.31 8.17
CA ALA A 39 16.09 3.32 7.12
C ALA A 39 14.97 2.32 7.47
N MET A 40 14.84 1.93 8.74
CA MET A 40 13.75 1.06 9.20
C MET A 40 12.39 1.74 9.04
N VAL A 41 12.25 3.03 9.37
CA VAL A 41 11.01 3.79 9.13
C VAL A 41 10.70 3.85 7.63
N ALA A 42 11.70 4.11 6.79
CA ALA A 42 11.51 4.17 5.33
C ALA A 42 11.05 2.82 4.76
N LEU A 43 11.66 1.70 5.20
CA LEU A 43 11.24 0.35 4.81
C LEU A 43 9.82 0.03 5.33
N GLY A 44 9.52 0.39 6.58
CA GLY A 44 8.19 0.27 7.16
C GLY A 44 7.13 0.98 6.30
N ALA A 45 7.39 2.23 5.90
CA ALA A 45 6.51 3.02 5.06
C ALA A 45 6.36 2.43 3.64
N ILE A 46 7.44 1.92 3.04
CA ILE A 46 7.41 1.24 1.74
C ILE A 46 6.43 0.07 1.75
N PHE A 47 6.54 -0.81 2.75
CA PHE A 47 5.67 -1.97 2.86
C PHE A 47 4.25 -1.60 3.27
N GLN A 48 4.07 -0.54 4.07
CA GLN A 48 2.74 0.00 4.38
C GLN A 48 2.03 0.54 3.14
N MET A 49 2.75 1.22 2.25
CA MET A 49 2.21 1.67 0.96
C MET A 49 1.87 0.50 0.05
N ALA A 50 2.68 -0.55 0.03
CA ALA A 50 2.37 -1.77 -0.72
C ALA A 50 1.09 -2.47 -0.22
N PHE A 51 0.87 -2.47 1.11
CA PHE A 51 -0.42 -2.84 1.71
C PHE A 51 -1.54 -1.93 1.22
N ALA A 52 -1.39 -0.61 1.31
CA ALA A 52 -2.42 0.35 0.93
C ALA A 52 -2.81 0.21 -0.55
N HIS A 53 -1.85 -0.05 -1.45
CA HIS A 53 -2.12 -0.31 -2.85
C HIS A 53 -2.85 -1.64 -3.08
N SER A 54 -2.46 -2.70 -2.38
CA SER A 54 -3.15 -4.00 -2.45
C SER A 54 -4.59 -3.90 -1.92
N PHE A 55 -4.80 -3.19 -0.81
CA PHE A 55 -6.13 -2.97 -0.26
C PHE A 55 -6.95 -2.02 -1.12
N ASN A 56 -6.35 -1.00 -1.74
CA ASN A 56 -7.04 -0.18 -2.72
C ASN A 56 -7.55 -1.04 -3.89
N THR A 57 -6.75 -1.98 -4.40
CA THR A 57 -7.20 -2.98 -5.39
C THR A 57 -8.38 -3.80 -4.90
N LEU A 58 -8.30 -4.30 -3.66
CA LEU A 58 -9.36 -5.11 -3.07
C LEU A 58 -10.66 -4.31 -2.87
N LEU A 59 -10.57 -3.10 -2.34
CA LEU A 59 -11.71 -2.24 -2.03
C LEU A 59 -12.33 -1.67 -3.30
N ASP A 60 -11.54 -1.31 -4.31
CA ASP A 60 -12.07 -0.83 -5.59
C ASP A 60 -12.87 -1.90 -6.33
N TYR A 61 -12.43 -3.16 -6.23
CA TYR A 61 -13.18 -4.26 -6.78
C TYR A 61 -14.34 -4.70 -5.90
N SER A 62 -14.13 -4.88 -4.60
CA SER A 62 -15.08 -5.60 -3.73
C SER A 62 -16.10 -4.70 -3.03
N TRP A 63 -15.73 -3.45 -2.74
CA TRP A 63 -16.55 -2.52 -1.98
C TRP A 63 -17.11 -1.39 -2.85
N THR A 64 -16.25 -0.58 -3.47
CA THR A 64 -16.72 0.59 -4.23
C THR A 64 -17.29 0.20 -5.59
N GLY A 65 -16.83 -0.92 -6.15
CA GLY A 65 -17.31 -1.44 -7.43
C GLY A 65 -16.74 -0.75 -8.66
N PHE A 66 -15.83 0.22 -8.50
CA PHE A 66 -15.23 0.98 -9.61
C PHE A 66 -14.46 0.10 -10.61
N ASP A 67 -14.04 -1.09 -10.19
CA ASP A 67 -13.30 -2.03 -11.04
C ASP A 67 -14.14 -3.27 -11.45
N LYS A 68 -15.47 -3.24 -11.26
CA LYS A 68 -16.41 -4.23 -11.81
C LYS A 68 -16.99 -3.75 -13.15
N GLY A 69 -17.63 -4.64 -13.90
CA GLY A 69 -18.30 -4.30 -15.18
C GLY A 69 -17.48 -4.67 -16.42
N THR A 70 -17.82 -4.14 -17.58
CA THR A 70 -17.04 -4.24 -18.83
C THR A 70 -15.80 -3.33 -18.78
N GLU A 71 -14.86 -3.48 -19.72
CA GLU A 71 -13.66 -2.63 -19.75
C GLU A 71 -13.96 -1.13 -19.90
N GLU A 72 -15.10 -0.79 -20.50
CA GLU A 72 -15.59 0.58 -20.70
C GLU A 72 -16.26 1.17 -19.45
N GLU A 73 -16.80 0.31 -18.58
CA GLU A 73 -17.47 0.68 -17.33
C GLU A 73 -16.51 0.80 -16.13
N ARG A 74 -15.35 0.15 -16.22
CA ARG A 74 -14.32 0.13 -15.16
C ARG A 74 -13.51 1.42 -15.15
N SER A 75 -12.84 1.66 -14.02
CA SER A 75 -11.83 2.72 -13.94
C SER A 75 -10.78 2.55 -15.05
N ARG A 76 -10.40 3.67 -15.71
CA ARG A 76 -9.42 3.62 -16.82
C ARG A 76 -8.15 2.95 -16.34
N GLY A 77 -7.69 1.95 -17.10
CA GLY A 77 -6.40 1.33 -16.90
C GLY A 77 -5.32 2.40 -16.84
N LYS A 78 -4.60 2.48 -15.72
CA LYS A 78 -3.53 3.48 -15.58
C LYS A 78 -2.34 3.01 -16.40
N VAL A 79 -1.82 3.87 -17.27
CA VAL A 79 -0.72 3.56 -18.20
C VAL A 79 0.49 2.95 -17.47
N TYR A 80 0.73 3.42 -16.25
CA TYR A 80 1.83 2.96 -15.40
C TYR A 80 1.56 1.63 -14.65
N THR A 81 0.32 1.13 -14.61
CA THR A 81 -0.02 -0.21 -14.07
C THR A 81 -0.22 -1.25 -15.17
N LYS A 82 0.05 -0.91 -16.44
CA LYS A 82 -0.02 -1.81 -17.60
C LYS A 82 -1.30 -2.67 -17.69
N GLY A 83 -2.46 -2.05 -17.43
CA GLY A 83 -3.76 -2.69 -17.66
C GLY A 83 -4.77 -2.49 -16.53
N GLN A 84 -5.83 -3.30 -16.59
CA GLN A 84 -6.88 -3.40 -15.58
C GLN A 84 -6.35 -3.92 -14.24
N GLN A 85 -7.09 -3.64 -13.17
CA GLN A 85 -6.82 -4.18 -11.84
C GLN A 85 -6.70 -5.71 -11.87
N THR A 86 -5.76 -6.27 -11.10
CA THR A 86 -5.38 -7.69 -11.16
C THR A 86 -6.53 -8.65 -10.87
N ILE A 87 -7.51 -8.21 -10.06
CA ILE A 87 -8.76 -8.94 -9.83
C ILE A 87 -9.67 -8.89 -11.06
N ALA A 88 -9.88 -7.69 -11.60
CA ALA A 88 -10.73 -7.45 -12.77
C ALA A 88 -10.21 -8.16 -14.03
N ALA A 89 -8.89 -8.31 -14.16
CA ALA A 89 -8.22 -9.05 -15.21
C ALA A 89 -8.23 -10.58 -15.01
N GLY A 90 -8.80 -11.09 -13.93
CA GLY A 90 -8.84 -12.53 -13.62
C GLY A 90 -7.49 -13.15 -13.26
N ILE A 91 -6.45 -12.34 -13.04
CA ILE A 91 -5.09 -12.80 -12.75
C ILE A 91 -4.99 -13.31 -11.31
N MET A 92 -5.72 -12.70 -10.38
CA MET A 92 -5.69 -13.05 -8.96
C MET A 92 -7.06 -12.89 -8.31
N SER A 93 -7.39 -13.78 -7.38
CA SER A 93 -8.64 -13.70 -6.64
C SER A 93 -8.61 -12.58 -5.59
N PRO A 94 -9.77 -12.04 -5.16
CA PRO A 94 -9.84 -11.09 -4.05
C PRO A 94 -9.14 -11.59 -2.79
N LYS A 95 -9.29 -12.88 -2.45
CA LYS A 95 -8.60 -13.51 -1.32
C LYS A 95 -7.08 -13.49 -1.50
N GLY A 96 -6.57 -13.71 -2.72
CA GLY A 96 -5.14 -13.63 -3.01
C GLY A 96 -4.57 -12.23 -2.80
N VAL A 97 -5.30 -11.20 -3.26
CA VAL A 97 -4.92 -9.80 -3.05
C VAL A 97 -4.94 -9.43 -1.57
N LEU A 98 -5.97 -9.86 -0.82
CA LEU A 98 -6.07 -9.66 0.62
C LEU A 98 -4.85 -10.23 1.34
N VAL A 99 -4.53 -11.50 1.09
CA VAL A 99 -3.37 -12.17 1.72
C VAL A 99 -2.07 -11.44 1.38
N ASN A 100 -1.88 -11.04 0.13
CA ASN A 100 -0.68 -10.30 -0.28
C ASN A 100 -0.56 -8.95 0.46
N GLY A 101 -1.67 -8.20 0.56
CA GLY A 101 -1.71 -6.96 1.33
C GLY A 101 -1.36 -7.19 2.82
N LEU A 102 -1.95 -8.20 3.46
CA LEU A 102 -1.66 -8.53 4.85
C LEU A 102 -0.21 -8.95 5.08
N VAL A 103 0.41 -9.66 4.13
CA VAL A 103 1.84 -9.99 4.18
C VAL A 103 2.69 -8.72 4.14
N TYR A 104 2.38 -7.77 3.24
CA TYR A 104 3.08 -6.47 3.24
C TYR A 104 2.89 -5.69 4.54
N LEU A 105 1.68 -5.69 5.10
CA LEU A 105 1.42 -5.04 6.38
C LEU A 105 2.22 -5.69 7.52
N ALA A 106 2.33 -7.02 7.54
CA ALA A 106 3.12 -7.74 8.53
C ALA A 106 4.62 -7.43 8.40
N ILE A 107 5.16 -7.36 7.18
CA ILE A 107 6.56 -6.96 6.96
C ILE A 107 6.80 -5.51 7.42
N SER A 108 5.87 -4.60 7.11
CA SER A 108 5.91 -3.23 7.61
C SER A 108 5.95 -3.18 9.14
N ALA A 109 5.08 -3.96 9.78
CA ALA A 109 4.99 -4.06 11.24
C ALA A 109 6.31 -4.53 11.89
N ILE A 110 7.07 -5.42 11.24
CA ILE A 110 8.40 -5.84 11.75
C ILE A 110 9.34 -4.64 11.83
N PHE A 111 9.47 -3.86 10.75
CA PHE A 111 10.35 -2.69 10.74
C PHE A 111 9.91 -1.61 11.72
N ILE A 112 8.61 -1.34 11.81
CA ILE A 112 8.05 -0.39 12.77
C ILE A 112 8.21 -0.88 14.21
N GLY A 113 8.12 -2.19 14.45
CA GLY A 113 8.35 -2.79 15.76
C GLY A 113 9.77 -2.57 16.28
N ILE A 114 10.77 -2.65 15.40
CA ILE A 114 12.16 -2.32 15.75
C ILE A 114 12.27 -0.85 16.18
N VAL A 115 11.70 0.08 15.42
CA VAL A 115 11.71 1.51 15.76
C VAL A 115 10.92 1.80 17.03
N ALA A 116 9.80 1.11 17.24
CA ALA A 116 8.97 1.27 18.41
C ALA A 116 9.69 0.85 19.70
N TRP A 117 10.50 -0.21 19.62
CA TRP A 117 11.32 -0.72 20.72
C TRP A 117 12.46 0.24 21.08
N GLU A 118 13.16 0.77 20.07
CA GLU A 118 14.34 1.61 20.26
C GLU A 118 14.02 3.09 20.55
N VAL A 119 12.89 3.59 20.06
CA VAL A 119 12.56 5.03 20.12
C VAL A 119 11.32 5.30 20.96
N SER A 120 10.16 4.81 20.53
CA SER A 120 8.90 5.04 21.23
C SER A 120 7.76 4.19 20.66
N PRO A 121 6.92 3.56 21.50
CA PRO A 121 5.76 2.81 21.05
C PRO A 121 4.69 3.68 20.38
N VAL A 122 4.75 5.02 20.50
CA VAL A 122 3.80 5.95 19.86
C VAL A 122 3.77 5.78 18.34
N ILE A 123 4.86 5.34 17.72
CA ILE A 123 4.91 5.10 16.26
C ILE A 123 3.88 4.05 15.81
N TRP A 124 3.45 3.13 16.68
CA TRP A 124 2.37 2.18 16.38
C TRP A 124 1.03 2.86 16.14
N VAL A 125 0.75 3.97 16.84
CA VAL A 125 -0.48 4.73 16.64
C VAL A 125 -0.45 5.38 15.25
N ILE A 126 0.66 6.01 14.89
CA ILE A 126 0.85 6.63 13.56
C ILE A 126 0.72 5.57 12.47
N TRP A 127 1.42 4.44 12.62
CA TRP A 127 1.34 3.32 11.69
C TRP A 127 -0.09 2.77 11.57
N GLY A 128 -0.79 2.56 12.68
CA GLY A 128 -2.16 2.05 12.68
C GLY A 128 -3.12 3.01 11.95
N VAL A 129 -3.04 4.30 12.24
CA VAL A 129 -3.85 5.33 11.56
C VAL A 129 -3.56 5.33 10.06
N MET A 130 -2.29 5.32 9.66
CA MET A 130 -1.90 5.30 8.24
C MET A 130 -2.41 4.06 7.50
N ALA A 131 -2.45 2.88 8.15
CA ALA A 131 -3.05 1.69 7.56
C ALA A 131 -4.56 1.86 7.35
N LEU A 132 -5.26 2.42 8.35
CA LEU A 132 -6.71 2.66 8.30
C LEU A 132 -7.10 3.73 7.28
N MET A 133 -6.23 4.70 6.98
CA MET A 133 -6.49 5.73 5.96
C MET A 133 -6.78 5.13 4.57
N THR A 134 -6.37 3.90 4.28
CA THR A 134 -6.73 3.20 3.03
C THR A 134 -8.24 3.05 2.86
N PHE A 135 -8.96 2.79 3.96
CA PHE A 135 -10.42 2.69 3.96
C PHE A 135 -11.06 4.07 3.81
N GLY A 136 -10.53 5.07 4.53
CA GLY A 136 -10.98 6.46 4.42
C GLY A 136 -10.80 7.02 3.01
N TYR A 137 -9.66 6.74 2.37
CA TYR A 137 -9.40 7.07 0.96
C TYR A 137 -10.39 6.39 0.02
N SER A 138 -10.69 5.11 0.26
CA SER A 138 -11.66 4.36 -0.55
C SER A 138 -13.09 4.87 -0.38
N TRP A 139 -13.46 5.23 0.84
CA TRP A 139 -14.74 5.87 1.15
C TRP A 139 -14.84 7.26 0.52
N GLY A 140 -13.78 8.07 0.56
CA GLY A 140 -13.74 9.39 -0.06
C GLY A 140 -14.02 9.34 -1.56
N LYS A 141 -13.52 8.32 -2.27
CA LYS A 141 -13.82 8.12 -3.70
C LYS A 141 -15.32 7.92 -3.98
N LEU A 142 -16.09 7.36 -3.05
CA LEU A 142 -17.54 7.19 -3.21
C LEU A 142 -18.32 8.51 -3.07
N HIS A 143 -17.74 9.51 -2.41
CA HIS A 143 -18.41 10.76 -2.07
C HIS A 143 -17.85 11.96 -2.82
N TRP A 144 -16.90 11.73 -3.72
CA TRP A 144 -16.36 12.75 -4.60
C TRP A 144 -17.21 12.78 -5.88
N SER A 145 -18.24 13.61 -5.87
CA SER A 145 -19.11 13.93 -7.02
C SER A 145 -18.69 15.23 -7.69
#